data_AF-A0A2T1C844-F1
#
_entry.id   AF-A0A2T1C844-F1
#
_cell.length_a   1.000
_cell.length_b   1.000
_cell.length_c   1.000
_cell.angle_alpha   90.00
_cell.angle_beta   90.00
_cell.angle_gamma   90.00
#
_symmetry.space_group_name_H-M   'P 1'
#
loop_
_entity.id
_entity.type
_entity.pdbx_description
1 polymer ?
#
loop_
_entity_poly.entity_id
_entity_poly.type
_entity_poly.pdbx_seq_one_letter_code
_entity_poly.pdbx_strand_id
1 'polypeptide(L)' 'MNNEPRIPDLETRVRHLTKLRQLSECMDRHLADLDELNARLQAENQKSPLAIYHKKRQQRLAELAKE' A
#
# COMPACT_ATOMS: atom_id res chain seq x y z
N MET A 1 -29.25 30.77 12.11
CA MET A 1 -27.78 30.73 11.93
C MET A 1 -27.53 30.61 10.44
N ASN A 2 -26.87 31.59 9.83
CA ASN A 2 -26.57 31.55 8.39
C ASN A 2 -25.46 30.52 8.14
N ASN A 3 -25.84 29.32 7.74
CA ASN A 3 -24.95 28.23 7.32
C ASN A 3 -24.68 28.29 5.81
N GLU A 4 -24.59 29.49 5.23
CA GLU A 4 -24.23 29.60 3.82
C GLU A 4 -22.76 29.23 3.64
N PRO A 5 -22.41 28.42 2.61
CA PRO A 5 -21.04 28.09 2.31
C PRO A 5 -20.26 29.37 2.01
N ARG A 6 -19.48 29.85 2.99
CA ARG A 6 -18.63 31.01 2.79
C ARG A 6 -17.35 30.58 2.10
N ILE A 7 -17.10 31.18 0.94
CA ILE A 7 -15.84 31.02 0.24
C ILE A 7 -14.71 31.49 1.17
N PRO A 8 -13.72 30.64 1.51
CA PRO A 8 -12.62 31.04 2.39
C PRO A 8 -11.73 32.09 1.71
N ASP A 9 -11.16 32.99 2.52
CA ASP A 9 -10.15 33.96 2.05
C ASP A 9 -8.85 33.27 1.60
N LEU A 10 -7.97 34.04 0.95
CA LEU A 10 -6.75 33.52 0.36
C LEU A 10 -5.82 32.88 1.41
N GLU A 11 -5.69 33.49 2.58
CA GLU A 11 -4.83 33.01 3.66
C GLU A 11 -5.32 31.67 4.21
N THR A 12 -6.63 31.57 4.46
CA THR A 12 -7.28 30.34 4.94
C THR A 12 -7.13 29.21 3.91
N ARG A 13 -7.29 29.52 2.61
CA ARG A 13 -7.05 28.56 1.53
C ARG A 13 -5.61 28.06 1.52
N VAL A 14 -4.63 28.96 1.58
CA VAL A 14 -3.20 28.60 1.59
C VAL A 14 -2.89 27.70 2.78
N ARG A 15 -3.35 28.05 3.98
CA ARG A 15 -3.16 27.22 5.18
C ARG A 15 -3.76 25.82 5.02
N HIS A 16 -4.96 25.71 4.45
CA HIS A 16 -5.60 24.40 4.22
C HIS A 16 -4.84 23.58 3.18
N LEU A 17 -4.39 24.20 2.09
CA LEU A 17 -3.58 23.52 1.07
C LEU A 17 -2.25 23.05 1.64
N THR A 18 -1.57 23.84 2.46
CA THR A 18 -0.33 23.42 3.14
C THR A 18 -0.56 22.20 4.04
N LYS A 19 -1.65 22.20 4.82
CA LYS A 19 -2.02 21.05 5.66
C LYS A 19 -2.32 19.80 4.82
N LEU A 20 -3.03 19.96 3.71
CA LEU A 20 -3.33 18.83 2.81
C LEU A 20 -2.05 18.27 2.17
N ARG A 21 -1.11 19.13 1.77
CA ARG A 21 0.19 18.68 1.24
C ARG A 21 0.98 17.89 2.28
N GLN A 22 1.08 18.42 3.50
CA GLN A 22 1.75 17.73 4.61
C GLN A 22 1.11 16.38 4.92
N LEU A 23 -0.23 16.31 4.89
CA LEU A 23 -0.95 15.06 5.07
C LEU A 23 -0.65 14.07 3.93
N SER A 24 -0.65 14.53 2.67
CA SER A 24 -0.30 13.71 1.51
C SER A 24 1.11 13.14 1.64
N GLU A 25 2.10 13.98 1.93
CA GLU A 25 3.50 13.56 2.12
C GLU A 25 3.68 12.59 3.29
N CYS A 26 2.83 12.68 4.32
CA CYS A 26 2.80 11.72 5.42
C CYS A 26 2.22 10.37 4.96
N MET A 27 1.11 10.40 4.24
CA MET A 27 0.47 9.18 3.71
C MET A 27 1.39 8.47 2.71
N ASP A 28 2.07 9.20 1.83
CA ASP A 28 3.00 8.62 0.85
C ASP A 28 4.15 7.87 1.54
N ARG A 29 4.68 8.42 2.63
CA ARG A 29 5.70 7.72 3.45
C ARG A 29 5.14 6.46 4.10
N HIS A 30 3.95 6.53 4.68
CA HIS A 30 3.32 5.36 5.27
C HIS A 30 2.99 4.27 4.25
N LEU A 31 2.61 4.64 3.04
CA LEU A 31 2.41 3.68 1.94
C LEU A 31 3.73 3.00 1.59
N ALA A 32 4.83 3.75 1.48
CA ALA A 32 6.16 3.17 1.23
C ALA A 32 6.59 2.21 2.36
N ASP A 33 6.36 2.58 3.63
CA ASP A 33 6.66 1.71 4.78
C ASP A 33 5.82 0.41 4.73
N LEU A 34 4.54 0.51 4.36
CA LEU A 34 3.65 -0.64 4.21
C LEU A 34 4.06 -1.55 3.05
N ASP A 35 4.49 -0.98 1.92
CA ASP A 35 5.00 -1.74 0.79
C ASP A 35 6.26 -2.52 1.15
N GLU A 36 7.18 -1.89 1.89
CA GLU A 36 8.37 -2.58 2.39
C GLU A 36 8.00 -3.71 3.36
N LEU A 37 7.10 -3.45 4.31
CA LEU A 37 6.64 -4.48 5.26
C LEU A 37 5.98 -5.65 4.54
N ASN A 38 5.13 -5.36 3.55
CA ASN A 38 4.48 -6.38 2.72
C ASN A 38 5.51 -7.21 1.96
N ALA A 39 6.52 -6.59 1.35
CA ALA A 39 7.58 -7.30 0.65
C ALA A 39 8.36 -8.24 1.59
N ARG A 40 8.68 -7.78 2.80
CA ARG A 40 9.35 -8.62 3.82
C ARG A 40 8.47 -9.79 4.25
N LEU A 41 7.19 -9.56 4.53
CA LEU A 41 6.25 -10.61 4.91
C LEU A 41 6.05 -11.65 3.81
N GLN A 42 5.95 -11.21 2.55
CA GLN A 42 5.86 -12.12 1.41
C GLN A 42 7.12 -12.99 1.28
N ALA A 43 8.30 -12.40 1.43
CA ALA A 43 9.56 -13.14 1.39
C ALA A 43 9.63 -14.20 2.50
N GLU A 44 9.22 -13.86 3.71
CA GLU A 44 9.17 -14.84 4.83
C GLU A 44 8.11 -15.92 4.60
N ASN A 45 6.92 -15.57 4.13
CA ASN A 45 5.87 -16.54 3.81
C ASN A 45 6.31 -17.54 2.75
N GLN A 46 7.09 -17.11 1.76
CA GLN A 46 7.66 -17.99 0.72
C GLN A 46 8.68 -19.00 1.27
N LYS A 47 9.34 -18.68 2.40
CA LYS A 47 10.25 -19.61 3.09
C LYS A 47 9.51 -20.64 3.94
N SER A 48 8.21 -20.47 4.17
CA SER A 48 7.45 -21.42 4.98
C SER A 48 7.45 -22.82 4.34
N PRO A 49 7.54 -23.90 5.13
CA PRO A 49 7.51 -25.27 4.62
C PRO A 49 6.28 -25.56 3.74
N LEU A 50 5.14 -24.95 4.09
CA LEU A 50 3.89 -25.09 3.34
C LEU A 50 3.97 -24.41 1.96
N ALA A 51 4.50 -23.18 1.88
CA ALA A 51 4.70 -22.50 0.60
C ALA A 51 5.69 -23.26 -0.29
N ILE A 52 6.78 -23.78 0.28
CA ILE A 52 7.74 -24.63 -0.44
C ILE A 52 7.06 -25.90 -0.97
N TYR A 53 6.23 -26.55 -0.15
CA TYR A 53 5.47 -27.73 -0.56
C TYR A 53 4.53 -27.42 -1.74
N HIS A 54 3.74 -26.34 -1.64
CA HIS A 54 2.84 -25.93 -2.72
C HIS A 54 3.58 -25.60 -4.02
N LYS A 55 4.72 -24.89 -3.93
CA LYS A 55 5.57 -24.57 -5.08
C LYS A 55 6.09 -25.83 -5.77
N LYS A 56 6.64 -26.79 -5.01
CA LYS A 56 7.10 -28.08 -5.54
C LYS A 56 5.97 -28.87 -6.18
N ARG A 57 4.78 -28.88 -5.56
CA ARG A 57 3.60 -29.54 -6.13
C ARG A 57 3.18 -28.92 -7.47
N GLN A 58 3.15 -27.59 -7.56
CA GLN A 58 2.83 -26.90 -8.81
C GLN A 58 3.83 -27.20 -9.92
N GLN A 59 5.13 -27.21 -9.60
CA GLN A 59 6.19 -27.56 -10.57
C GLN A 59 5.98 -28.96 -11.15
N ARG A 60 5.75 -29.97 -10.30
CA ARG A 60 5.48 -31.34 -10.76
C ARG A 60 4.25 -31.44 -11.66
N LEU A 61 3.16 -30.75 -11.30
CA LEU A 61 1.95 -30.74 -12.13
C LEU A 61 2.18 -30.07 -13.49
N ALA A 62 2.99 -29.00 -13.52
CA ALA A 62 3.34 -28.32 -14.76
C ALA A 62 4.30 -29.12 -15.66
N GLU A 63 5.16 -29.95 -15.06
CA GLU A 63 6.02 -30.90 -15.80
C GLU A 63 5.17 -32.00 -16.43
N LEU A 64 4.28 -32.63 -15.67
CA LEU A 64 3.36 -33.67 -16.17
C LEU A 64 2.41 -33.16 -17.26
N ALA A 65 2.04 -31.88 -17.25
CA ALA A 65 1.18 -31.29 -18.26
C ALA A 65 1.88 -30.97 -19.59
N LYS A 66 3.21 -31.11 -19.65
CA LYS A 66 4.02 -30.89 -20.87
C LYS A 66 4.36 -32.19 -21.62
N GLU A 67 4.18 -33.33 -20.96
CA GLU A 67 4.30 -34.68 -21.55
C GLU A 67 2.99 -35.09 -22.23
#